data_AF-A0AA86S517-F1
#
_entry.id   AF-A0AA86S517-F1
#
_cell.length_a   1.000
_cell.length_b   1.000
_cell.length_c   1.000
_cell.angle_alpha   90.00
_cell.angle_beta   90.00
_cell.angle_gamma   90.00
#
_symmetry.space_group_name_H-M   'P 1'
#
loop_
_entity.id
_entity.type
_entity.pdbx_description
1 polymer ?
#
loop_
_entity_poly.entity_id
_entity_poly.type
_entity_poly.pdbx_seq_one_letter_code
_entity_poly.pdbx_strand_id
1 'polypeptide(L)' 'MDEFVCQLEKEAYYYVLRAFRIQSKDLSWEKEAVLTNLREELRISNDVHRELLRTLTSDETLNHLNNFNRTEPPRNMYK' A
#
# COMPACT_ATOMS: atom_id res chain seq x y z
N MET A 1 7.66 -26.80 -0.11
CA MET A 1 6.51 -26.26 -0.88
C MET A 1 5.90 -25.08 -0.12
N ASP A 2 5.71 -25.20 1.19
CA ASP A 2 5.14 -24.14 2.04
C ASP A 2 5.98 -22.85 2.09
N GLU A 3 7.31 -22.94 2.03
CA GLU A 3 8.19 -21.75 2.06
C GLU A 3 7.99 -20.82 0.85
N PHE A 4 7.73 -21.41 -0.34
CA PHE A 4 7.48 -20.65 -1.57
C PHE A 4 6.12 -19.95 -1.54
N VAL A 5 5.10 -20.60 -0.97
CA VAL A 5 3.76 -20.01 -0.80
C VAL A 5 3.83 -18.85 0.21
N CYS A 6 4.51 -19.05 1.35
CA CYS A 6 4.74 -18.00 2.34
C CYS A 6 5.49 -16.78 1.75
N GLN A 7 6.42 -17.01 0.82
CA GLN A 7 7.13 -15.92 0.14
C GLN A 7 6.23 -15.16 -0.83
N LEU A 8 5.43 -15.86 -1.63
CA LEU A 8 4.46 -15.24 -2.53
C LEU A 8 3.38 -14.44 -1.77
N GLU A 9 2.90 -14.96 -0.65
CA GLU A 9 1.94 -14.26 0.23
C GLU A 9 2.54 -12.94 0.76
N LYS A 10 3.79 -12.95 1.20
CA LYS A 10 4.51 -11.75 1.64
C LYS A 10 4.70 -10.75 0.51
N GLU A 11 5.10 -11.20 -0.67
CA GLU A 11 5.31 -10.34 -1.84
C GLU A 11 4.00 -9.69 -2.29
N ALA A 12 2.91 -10.45 -2.40
CA ALA A 12 1.59 -9.93 -2.74
C ALA A 12 1.13 -8.86 -1.74
N TYR A 13 1.29 -9.13 -0.45
CA TYR A 13 0.96 -8.19 0.61
C TYR A 13 1.80 -6.90 0.53
N TYR A 14 3.10 -7.03 0.27
CA TYR A 14 4.02 -5.90 0.12
C TYR A 14 3.63 -4.96 -1.03
N TYR A 15 3.30 -5.51 -2.21
CA TYR A 15 2.92 -4.70 -3.36
C TYR A 15 1.60 -3.94 -3.15
N VAL A 16 0.60 -4.58 -2.52
CA VAL A 16 -0.67 -3.91 -2.19
C VAL A 16 -0.45 -2.79 -1.17
N LEU A 17 0.35 -3.04 -0.13
CA LEU A 17 0.69 -2.04 0.87
C LEU A 17 1.42 -0.85 0.23
N ARG A 18 2.37 -1.10 -0.68
CA ARG A 18 3.07 -0.07 -1.45
C ARG A 18 2.13 0.75 -2.32
N ALA A 19 1.22 0.11 -3.05
CA ALA A 19 0.24 0.80 -3.89
C ALA A 19 -0.66 1.74 -3.08
N PHE A 20 -1.10 1.31 -1.88
CA PHE A 20 -1.92 2.15 -1.01
C PHE A 20 -1.18 3.35 -0.45
N ARG A 21 0.11 3.22 -0.11
CA ARG A 21 0.92 4.37 0.33
C ARG A 21 1.21 5.36 -0.79
N ILE A 22 1.35 4.90 -2.03
CA ILE A 22 1.49 5.77 -3.20
C ILE A 22 0.20 6.56 -3.44
N GLN A 23 -0.96 5.89 -3.33
CA GLN A 23 -2.25 6.50 -3.60
C GLN A 23 -2.71 7.46 -2.51
N SER A 24 -2.30 7.27 -1.25
CA SER A 24 -2.73 8.12 -0.15
C SER A 24 -1.62 8.38 0.86
N LYS A 25 -1.37 9.67 1.09
CA LYS A 25 -0.46 10.18 2.12
C LYS A 25 -0.92 9.81 3.53
N ASP A 26 -2.22 9.66 3.73
CA ASP A 26 -2.85 9.22 4.97
C ASP A 26 -3.59 7.90 4.75
N LEU A 27 -3.36 6.92 5.64
CA LEU A 27 -4.05 5.64 5.62
C LEU A 27 -5.49 5.89 6.10
N SER A 28 -6.44 6.07 5.17
CA SER A 28 -7.86 6.12 5.52
C SER A 28 -8.28 4.80 6.18
N TRP A 29 -9.23 4.87 7.12
CA TRP A 29 -9.79 3.71 7.83
C TRP A 29 -10.25 2.59 6.89
N GLU A 30 -10.79 2.96 5.72
CA GLU A 30 -11.23 2.00 4.70
C GLU A 30 -10.06 1.18 4.12
N LYS A 31 -8.88 1.80 3.96
CA LYS A 31 -7.68 1.13 3.46
C LYS A 31 -7.08 0.22 4.53
N GLU A 32 -7.15 0.64 5.79
CA GLU A 32 -6.72 -0.16 6.92
C GLU A 32 -7.58 -1.42 7.07
N ALA A 33 -8.89 -1.33 6.82
CA ALA A 33 -9.79 -2.48 6.78
C ALA A 33 -9.40 -3.47 5.66
N VAL A 34 -9.10 -2.98 4.45
CA VAL A 34 -8.64 -3.84 3.33
C VAL A 34 -7.31 -4.53 3.66
N LEU A 35 -6.37 -3.81 4.28
CA LEU A 35 -5.09 -4.39 4.69
C LEU A 35 -5.24 -5.42 5.81
N THR A 36 -6.16 -5.20 6.74
CA THR A 36 -6.49 -6.15 7.82
C THR A 36 -7.03 -7.45 7.23
N ASN A 37 -8.02 -7.37 6.34
CA ASN A 37 -8.60 -8.54 5.69
C ASN A 37 -7.55 -9.30 4.88
N LEU A 38 -6.74 -8.59 4.08
CA LEU A 38 -5.68 -9.21 3.28
C LEU A 38 -4.61 -9.89 4.15
N ARG A 39 -4.34 -9.33 5.33
CA ARG A 39 -3.40 -9.91 6.29
C ARG A 39 -3.89 -11.27 6.81
N GLU A 40 -5.19 -11.37 7.12
CA GLU A 40 -5.79 -12.61 7.61
C GLU A 40 -5.82 -13.69 6.51
N GLU A 41 -6.22 -13.31 5.29
CA GLU A 41 -6.27 -14.22 4.14
C GLU A 41 -4.90 -14.77 3.77
N LEU A 42 -3.84 -13.94 3.84
CA LEU A 42 -2.46 -14.32 3.51
C LEU A 42 -1.65 -14.79 4.73
N ARG A 43 -2.29 -15.01 5.89
CA ARG A 43 -1.68 -15.48 7.14
C ARG A 43 -0.43 -14.67 7.57
N ILE A 44 -0.43 -13.37 7.29
CA ILE A 44 0.69 -12.49 7.58
C ILE A 44 0.69 -12.14 9.08
N SER A 45 1.81 -12.36 9.76
CA SER A 45 1.96 -12.02 11.17
C SER A 45 2.14 -10.52 11.40
N ASN A 46 1.77 -10.03 12.59
CA ASN A 46 1.93 -8.63 12.99
C ASN A 46 3.37 -8.13 12.85
N ASP A 47 4.37 -8.96 13.20
CA ASP A 47 5.78 -8.60 13.07
C ASP A 47 6.19 -8.33 11.63
N VAL A 48 5.77 -9.19 10.69
CA VAL A 48 6.02 -9.04 9.26
C VAL A 48 5.34 -7.79 8.72
N HIS A 49 4.09 -7.55 9.11
CA HIS A 49 3.38 -6.33 8.74
C HIS A 49 4.11 -5.06 9.20
N ARG A 50 4.58 -5.03 10.46
CA ARG A 50 5.33 -3.87 11.01
C ARG A 50 6.69 -3.69 10.34
N GLU A 51 7.37 -4.78 10.00
CA GLU A 51 8.61 -4.74 9.24
C GLU A 51 8.39 -4.13 7.85
N LEU A 52 7.38 -4.59 7.11
CA LEU A 52 7.06 -4.06 5.79
C LEU A 52 6.64 -2.57 5.86
N LEU A 53 5.89 -2.16 6.87
CA LEU A 53 5.57 -0.75 7.11
C LEU A 53 6.82 0.09 7.38
N ARG A 54 7.78 -0.41 8.15
CA ARG A 54 9.06 0.28 8.40
C ARG A 54 9.87 0.40 7.12
N THR A 55 10.03 -0.69 6.38
CA THR A 55 10.73 -0.71 5.08
C THR A 55 10.11 0.29 4.11
N LEU A 56 8.78 0.29 3.97
CA LEU A 56 8.06 1.25 3.13
C LEU A 56 8.07 2.68 3.66
N THR A 57 8.36 2.92 4.94
CA THR A 57 8.52 4.28 5.49
C THR A 57 9.91 4.81 5.20
N SER A 58 10.91 3.92 5.19
CA SER A 58 12.29 4.24 4.80
C SER A 58 12.47 4.32 3.29
N ASP A 59 11.61 3.68 2.50
CA ASP A 59 11.64 3.72 1.03
C ASP A 59 11.14 5.09 0.53
N GLU A 60 12.07 6.02 0.34
CA GLU A 60 11.84 7.40 -0.13
C GLU A 60 11.15 7.50 -1.50
N THR A 61 10.95 6.40 -2.22
CA THR A 61 10.26 6.38 -3.53
C THR A 61 8.80 6.83 -3.46
N LEU A 62 8.18 6.83 -2.27
CA LEU A 62 6.81 7.32 -2.04
C LEU A 62 6.69 8.85 -2.07
N ASN A 63 7.78 9.59 -1.85
CA ASN A 63 7.73 11.06 -1.89
C ASN A 63 7.72 11.63 -3.32
N HIS A 64 8.07 10.84 -4.34
CA HIS A 64 8.19 11.33 -5.71
C HIS A 64 6.91 11.25 -6.55
N LEU A 65 6.00 10.30 -6.28
CA LEU A 65 4.77 10.18 -7.11
C LEU A 65 3.66 11.16 -6.73
N ASN A 66 3.79 11.85 -5.60
CA ASN A 66 2.82 12.85 -5.14
C ASN A 66 2.80 14.13 -6.01
N ASN A 67 3.71 14.25 -6.98
CA ASN A 67 3.72 15.33 -7.97
C ASN A 67 3.00 14.99 -9.30
N PHE A 68 2.67 13.71 -9.57
CA PHE A 68 2.18 13.33 -10.92
C PHE A 68 0.65 13.31 -11.10
N ASN A 69 -0.16 13.44 -10.04
CA ASN A 69 -1.62 13.42 -10.15
C ASN A 69 -2.32 14.72 -9.70
N ARG A 70 -1.61 15.86 -9.63
CA ARG A 70 -2.22 17.16 -9.31
C ARG A 70 -2.57 18.03 -10.53
N THR A 71 -2.53 17.47 -11.73
CA THR A 71 -2.99 18.16 -12.95
C THR A 71 -4.31 17.57 -13.45
N GLU A 72 -5.35 17.61 -12.61
CA GLU A 72 -6.71 17.66 -13.15
C GLU A 72 -7.11 19.14 -13.21
N PRO A 73 -7.25 19.76 -14.41
CA PRO A 73 -7.86 21.07 -14.50
C PRO A 73 -9.34 20.97 -14.10
N PRO A 74 -9.91 21.97 -13.41
CA PRO A 74 -11.27 21.90 -12.88
C PRO A 74 -12.28 21.65 -14.01
N ARG A 75 -13.00 20.54 -13.84
CA ARG A 75 -14.15 20.08 -14.62
C ARG A 75 -15.34 21.04 -14.44
N ASN A 76 -15.22 22.27 -14.92
CA ASN A 76 -16.34 23.17 -15.29
C ASN A 76 -15.80 24.55 -15.67
N MET A 77 -15.47 24.73 -16.94
CA MET A 77 -15.62 26.03 -17.59
C MET A 77 -16.10 25.78 -19.03
N TYR A 78 -17.13 26.51 -19.45
CA TYR A 78 -17.81 26.48 -20.76
C TYR A 78 -18.95 25.46 -20.93
N LYS A 79 -20.07 25.71 -20.23
CA LYS A 79 -21.38 25.82 -20.89
C LYS A 79 -21.97 27.18 -20.58
#